data_AF-A0A3N9MNE1-F1
#
_entry.id   AF-A0A3N9MNE1-F1
#
_cell.length_a   1.000
_cell.length_b   1.000
_cell.length_c   1.000
_cell.angle_alpha   90.00
_cell.angle_beta   90.00
_cell.angle_gamma   90.00
#
_symmetry.space_group_name_H-M   'P 1'
#
loop_
_entity.id
_entity.type
_entity.pdbx_description
1 polymer ?
#
loop_
_entity_poly.entity_id
_entity_poly.type
_entity_poly.pdbx_seq_one_letter_code
_entity_poly.pdbx_strand_id
1 'polypeptide(L)'
;MIVLVLFELLLRLLHYGIDTRVFIQPEYIPDVYVDNPSFVDKYYSGDRFEQAEAYVKNVFQVSKPKNVLRGIIVGGSTAEGYPFRSNQSFGKIAEVALNATQSDIRFEIINLGFTAMTSYYVKDAATKALDYEPDFMIIYAGHNEYYGTISQSTGGNHFIKNLYISLKEFKIFQLLYNLFNRNQDINDEFITLMANQFNNTRFIKNDDIDGQLADHFIKNIHGVVRACRQSVSL
;
A
#
# COMPACT_ATOMS: atom_id res chain seq x y z
N MET A 1 25.92 -5.69 -17.38
CA MET A 1 24.63 -4.98 -17.50
C MET A 1 23.59 -5.80 -18.29
N ILE A 2 23.88 -6.20 -19.54
CA ILE A 2 22.94 -6.97 -20.40
C ILE A 2 22.45 -8.27 -19.74
N VAL A 3 23.34 -9.04 -19.11
CA VAL A 3 22.98 -10.30 -18.44
C VAL A 3 21.93 -10.09 -17.34
N LEU A 4 22.06 -9.05 -16.52
CA LEU A 4 21.10 -8.76 -15.45
C LEU A 4 19.74 -8.35 -16.02
N VAL A 5 19.71 -7.58 -17.10
CA VAL A 5 18.47 -7.18 -17.77
C VAL A 5 17.75 -8.40 -18.36
N LEU A 6 18.48 -9.26 -19.09
CA LEU A 6 17.90 -10.50 -19.64
C LEU A 6 17.39 -11.44 -18.55
N PHE A 7 18.11 -11.53 -17.43
CA PHE A 7 17.69 -12.36 -16.31
C PHE A 7 16.45 -11.79 -15.61
N GLU A 8 16.36 -10.47 -15.41
CA GLU A 8 15.15 -9.82 -14.90
C GLU A 8 13.94 -10.05 -15.83
N LEU A 9 14.12 -9.95 -17.15
CA LEU A 9 13.08 -10.23 -18.13
C LEU A 9 12.62 -11.69 -18.07
N LEU A 10 13.56 -12.63 -17.96
CA LEU A 10 13.24 -14.05 -17.80
C LEU A 10 12.40 -14.29 -16.53
N LEU A 11 12.79 -13.71 -15.40
CA LEU A 11 12.03 -13.82 -14.15
C LEU A 11 10.62 -13.23 -14.28
N ARG A 12 10.46 -12.12 -14.99
CA ARG A 12 9.14 -11.52 -15.27
C ARG A 12 8.28 -12.40 -16.18
N LEU A 13 8.87 -13.00 -17.21
CA LEU A 13 8.19 -13.95 -18.11
C LEU A 13 7.73 -15.22 -17.39
N LEU A 14 8.51 -15.68 -16.41
CA LEU A 14 8.15 -16.81 -15.55
C LEU A 14 7.21 -16.42 -14.39
N HIS A 15 6.73 -15.16 -14.35
CA HIS A 15 5.91 -14.63 -13.27
C HIS A 15 6.50 -14.84 -11.86
N TYR A 16 7.83 -14.81 -11.74
CA TYR A 16 8.52 -15.04 -10.47
C TYR A 16 8.27 -13.91 -9.47
N GLY A 17 8.06 -14.26 -8.19
CA GLY A 17 7.95 -13.32 -7.08
C GLY A 17 6.65 -12.48 -7.09
N ILE A 18 6.58 -11.46 -6.24
CA ILE A 18 5.37 -10.64 -6.02
C ILE A 18 5.14 -9.63 -7.16
N ASP A 19 3.89 -9.50 -7.59
CA ASP A 19 3.46 -8.42 -8.47
C ASP A 19 3.23 -7.14 -7.65
N THR A 20 3.94 -6.07 -8.00
CA THR A 20 3.97 -4.80 -7.26
C THR A 20 3.03 -3.73 -7.84
N ARG A 21 2.17 -4.10 -8.80
CA ARG A 21 1.08 -3.22 -9.29
C ARG A 21 0.01 -3.07 -8.22
N VAL A 22 -0.62 -1.90 -8.13
CA VAL A 22 -1.70 -1.67 -7.15
C VAL A 22 -2.97 -2.42 -7.55
N PHE A 23 -3.32 -2.34 -8.83
CA PHE A 23 -4.48 -3.01 -9.40
C PHE A 23 -4.08 -3.89 -10.59
N ILE A 24 -4.86 -4.95 -10.81
CA ILE A 24 -4.74 -5.86 -11.95
C ILE A 24 -6.06 -5.92 -12.71
N GLN A 25 -6.01 -6.35 -13.97
CA GLN A 25 -7.19 -6.64 -14.77
C GLN A 25 -7.48 -8.14 -14.70
N PRO A 26 -8.69 -8.56 -14.26
CA PRO A 26 -9.09 -9.96 -14.31
C PRO A 26 -9.12 -10.47 -15.76
N GLU A 27 -8.69 -11.71 -15.99
CA GLU A 27 -8.64 -12.32 -17.32
C GLU A 27 -9.99 -12.29 -18.05
N TYR A 28 -11.08 -12.54 -17.31
CA TYR A 28 -12.43 -12.64 -17.87
C TYR A 28 -13.18 -11.31 -17.93
N ILE A 29 -12.64 -10.23 -17.34
CA ILE A 29 -13.27 -8.89 -17.33
C ILE A 29 -12.17 -7.83 -17.49
N PRO A 30 -11.60 -7.65 -18.70
CA PRO A 30 -10.43 -6.79 -18.90
C PRO A 30 -10.73 -5.29 -18.76
N ASP A 31 -12.01 -4.89 -18.86
CA ASP A 31 -12.43 -3.49 -18.79
C ASP A 31 -12.49 -2.93 -17.36
N VAL A 32 -12.16 -3.74 -16.35
CA VAL A 32 -12.13 -3.31 -14.95
C VAL A 32 -10.78 -3.58 -14.29
N TYR A 33 -10.42 -2.70 -13.37
CA TYR A 33 -9.38 -2.92 -12.39
C TYR A 33 -9.96 -3.51 -11.12
N VAL A 34 -9.23 -4.45 -10.51
CA VAL A 34 -9.46 -4.99 -9.17
C VAL A 34 -8.17 -4.92 -8.35
N ASP A 35 -8.30 -4.97 -7.03
CA ASP A 35 -7.13 -5.02 -6.13
C ASP A 35 -6.17 -6.14 -6.53
N ASN A 36 -4.88 -5.84 -6.54
CA ASN A 36 -3.84 -6.87 -6.62
C ASN A 36 -3.59 -7.42 -5.20
N PRO A 37 -4.00 -8.67 -4.89
CA PRO A 37 -3.83 -9.23 -3.55
C PRO A 37 -2.34 -9.35 -3.15
N SER A 38 -1.44 -9.50 -4.14
CA SER A 38 0.00 -9.64 -3.91
C SER A 38 0.70 -8.30 -3.63
N PHE A 39 0.03 -7.16 -3.83
CA PHE A 39 0.68 -5.84 -3.69
C PHE A 39 1.15 -5.59 -2.25
N VAL A 40 0.36 -6.00 -1.27
CA VAL A 40 0.64 -5.75 0.14
C VAL A 40 1.82 -6.57 0.66
N ASP A 41 2.08 -7.73 0.06
CA ASP A 41 3.23 -8.60 0.38
C ASP A 41 4.58 -7.89 0.16
N LYS A 42 4.59 -6.80 -0.62
CA LYS A 42 5.76 -5.93 -0.76
C LYS A 42 6.20 -5.33 0.59
N TYR A 43 5.31 -5.14 1.54
CA TYR A 43 5.60 -4.40 2.78
C TYR A 43 5.73 -5.30 4.00
N TYR A 44 5.10 -6.47 3.99
CA TYR A 44 5.26 -7.44 5.07
C TYR A 44 6.64 -8.12 4.96
N SER A 45 7.34 -8.15 6.09
CA SER A 45 8.65 -8.79 6.25
C SER A 45 8.46 -10.10 7.01
N GLY A 46 8.02 -11.15 6.31
CA GLY A 46 7.74 -12.47 6.87
C GLY A 46 6.68 -13.19 6.05
N ASP A 47 6.81 -14.52 5.91
CA ASP A 47 5.77 -15.32 5.28
C ASP A 47 4.52 -15.30 6.17
N ARG A 48 3.55 -14.52 5.70
CA ARG A 48 2.12 -14.52 6.04
C ARG A 48 1.71 -13.73 7.28
N PHE A 49 1.29 -12.50 6.99
CA PHE A 49 0.21 -11.84 7.70
C PHE A 49 -0.92 -11.52 6.70
N GLU A 50 -2.10 -12.10 6.93
CA GLU A 50 -3.39 -11.78 6.27
C GLU A 50 -3.51 -11.95 4.74
N GLN A 51 -2.82 -12.91 4.10
CA GLN A 51 -3.27 -13.38 2.77
C GLN A 51 -4.72 -13.92 2.79
N ALA A 52 -5.22 -14.33 3.96
CA ALA A 52 -6.58 -14.85 4.11
C ALA A 52 -7.68 -13.80 3.82
N GLU A 53 -7.36 -12.50 3.74
CA GLU A 53 -8.38 -11.45 3.73
C GLU A 53 -8.06 -10.22 2.87
N ALA A 54 -7.12 -10.31 1.92
CA ALA A 54 -7.03 -9.35 0.82
C ALA A 54 -8.23 -9.55 -0.13
N TYR A 55 -9.43 -9.26 0.37
CA TYR A 55 -10.65 -9.26 -0.42
C TYR A 55 -10.54 -8.21 -1.52
N VAL A 56 -11.22 -8.44 -2.63
CA VAL A 56 -11.43 -7.40 -3.65
C VAL A 56 -12.35 -6.34 -3.03
N LYS A 57 -11.76 -5.21 -2.63
CA LYS A 57 -12.43 -4.04 -2.03
C LYS A 57 -12.87 -3.08 -3.12
N ASN A 58 -12.10 -3.03 -4.20
CA ASN A 58 -12.21 -2.05 -5.27
C ASN A 58 -12.48 -2.77 -6.59
N VAL A 59 -13.50 -2.30 -7.31
CA VAL A 59 -13.77 -2.67 -8.70
C VAL A 59 -14.16 -1.40 -9.43
N PHE A 60 -13.40 -1.02 -10.45
CA PHE A 60 -13.61 0.24 -11.18
C PHE A 60 -13.18 0.13 -12.64
N GLN A 61 -13.70 0.99 -13.50
CA GLN A 61 -13.45 0.92 -14.94
C GLN A 61 -12.02 1.38 -15.29
N VAL A 62 -11.39 0.67 -16.22
CA VAL A 62 -10.06 1.02 -16.75
C VAL A 62 -10.10 2.39 -17.42
N SER A 63 -11.06 2.61 -18.31
CA SER A 63 -11.32 3.92 -18.87
C SER A 63 -12.25 4.70 -17.95
N LYS A 64 -11.76 5.80 -17.38
CA LYS A 64 -12.54 6.64 -16.47
C LYS A 64 -13.68 7.33 -17.22
N PRO A 65 -14.94 7.17 -16.80
CA PRO A 65 -16.07 7.88 -17.42
C PRO A 65 -15.97 9.39 -17.23
N LYS A 66 -16.48 10.16 -18.21
CA LYS A 66 -16.41 11.63 -18.19
C LYS A 66 -17.13 12.27 -17.00
N ASN A 67 -18.18 11.63 -16.47
CA ASN A 67 -18.98 12.12 -15.36
C ASN A 67 -18.61 11.44 -14.02
N VAL A 68 -17.42 10.85 -13.93
CA VAL A 68 -16.91 10.23 -12.71
C VAL A 68 -15.80 11.08 -12.09
N LEU A 69 -15.96 11.39 -10.81
CA LEU A 69 -14.91 11.95 -9.96
C LEU A 69 -14.28 10.82 -9.13
N ARG A 70 -13.05 10.43 -9.48
CA ARG A 70 -12.28 9.33 -8.89
C ARG A 70 -11.43 9.84 -7.73
N GLY A 71 -11.79 9.44 -6.52
CA GLY A 71 -11.03 9.70 -5.31
C GLY A 71 -10.25 8.47 -4.85
N ILE A 72 -9.03 8.65 -4.36
CA ILE A 72 -8.23 7.56 -3.78
C ILE A 72 -7.96 7.83 -2.31
N ILE A 73 -8.27 6.86 -1.45
CA ILE A 73 -7.94 6.88 -0.03
C ILE A 73 -6.72 5.98 0.19
N VAL A 74 -5.69 6.47 0.85
CA VAL A 74 -4.49 5.69 1.20
C VAL A 74 -4.23 5.80 2.70
N GLY A 75 -3.95 4.68 3.37
CA GLY A 75 -3.74 4.72 4.81
C GLY A 75 -3.63 3.35 5.49
N GLY A 76 -3.74 3.39 6.82
CA GLY A 76 -3.74 2.20 7.68
C GLY A 76 -5.10 1.52 7.83
N SER A 77 -5.24 0.71 8.89
CA SER A 77 -6.47 -0.04 9.22
C SER A 77 -7.71 0.84 9.40
N THR A 78 -7.59 2.06 9.93
CA THR A 78 -8.73 2.98 10.02
C THR A 78 -9.21 3.43 8.65
N ALA A 79 -8.29 3.66 7.71
CA ALA A 79 -8.63 4.01 6.33
C ALA A 79 -9.32 2.83 5.62
N GLU A 80 -8.81 1.62 5.87
CA GLU A 80 -9.41 0.37 5.41
C GLU A 80 -10.84 0.17 5.93
N GLY A 81 -11.16 0.72 7.11
CA GLY A 81 -12.48 0.62 7.75
C GLY A 81 -12.55 -0.35 8.92
N TYR A 82 -11.42 -0.69 9.56
CA TYR A 82 -11.41 -1.54 10.77
C TYR A 82 -12.39 -1.01 11.84
N PRO A 83 -13.19 -1.88 12.49
CA PRO A 83 -13.24 -3.34 12.36
C PRO A 83 -14.19 -3.87 11.26
N PHE A 84 -14.85 -2.98 10.52
CA PHE A 84 -15.94 -3.31 9.60
C PHE A 84 -15.53 -3.40 8.11
N ARG A 85 -14.23 -3.26 7.83
CA ARG A 85 -13.58 -3.33 6.49
C ARG A 85 -14.09 -2.29 5.49
N SER A 86 -13.72 -2.46 4.22
CA SER A 86 -13.91 -1.47 3.15
C SER A 86 -15.37 -1.06 2.93
N ASN A 87 -16.31 -2.01 3.02
CA ASN A 87 -17.74 -1.76 2.78
C ASN A 87 -18.38 -0.80 3.79
N GLN A 88 -17.77 -0.63 4.97
CA GLN A 88 -18.20 0.31 6.00
C GLN A 88 -17.10 1.33 6.35
N SER A 89 -16.07 1.44 5.50
CA SER A 89 -15.05 2.47 5.65
C SER A 89 -15.67 3.87 5.50
N PHE A 90 -15.03 4.88 6.11
CA PHE A 90 -15.47 6.27 5.94
C PHE A 90 -15.52 6.67 4.46
N GLY A 91 -14.62 6.10 3.64
CA GLY A 91 -14.59 6.30 2.20
C GLY A 91 -15.85 5.81 1.51
N LYS A 92 -16.28 4.59 1.83
CA LYS A 92 -17.49 4.00 1.25
C LYS A 92 -18.75 4.72 1.72
N ILE A 93 -18.81 5.10 3.00
CA ILE A 93 -19.92 5.88 3.56
C ILE A 93 -20.02 7.24 2.84
N ALA A 94 -18.89 7.94 2.66
CA ALA A 94 -18.85 9.21 1.94
C ALA A 94 -19.24 9.05 0.46
N GLU A 95 -18.74 8.02 -0.23
CA GLU A 95 -19.11 7.72 -1.62
C GLU A 95 -20.62 7.53 -1.78
N VAL A 96 -21.24 6.73 -0.92
CA VAL A 96 -22.69 6.45 -0.95
C VAL A 96 -23.47 7.73 -0.67
N ALA A 97 -23.08 8.49 0.36
CA ALA A 97 -23.76 9.72 0.73
C ALA A 97 -23.71 10.77 -0.40
N LEU A 98 -22.53 10.98 -1.00
CA LEU A 98 -22.33 11.94 -2.10
C LEU A 98 -23.12 11.54 -3.35
N ASN A 99 -23.10 10.26 -3.71
CA ASN A 99 -23.86 9.75 -4.86
C ASN A 99 -25.38 9.75 -4.64
N ALA A 100 -25.85 9.78 -3.39
CA ALA A 100 -27.27 9.91 -3.10
C ALA A 100 -27.81 11.34 -3.29
N THR A 101 -26.93 12.34 -3.24
CA THR A 101 -27.31 13.77 -3.32
C THR A 101 -26.92 14.46 -4.63
N GLN A 102 -25.98 13.90 -5.40
CA GLN A 102 -25.53 14.47 -6.68
C GLN A 102 -26.08 13.67 -7.86
N SER A 103 -26.70 14.35 -8.84
CA SER A 103 -27.24 13.72 -10.06
C SER A 103 -26.24 13.71 -11.23
N ASP A 104 -25.37 14.71 -11.31
CA ASP A 104 -24.61 15.00 -12.54
C ASP A 104 -23.19 14.43 -12.50
N ILE A 105 -22.64 14.21 -11.30
CA ILE A 105 -21.30 13.68 -11.06
C ILE A 105 -21.43 12.44 -10.18
N ARG A 106 -20.85 11.34 -10.63
CA ARG A 106 -20.71 10.11 -9.84
C ARG A 106 -19.36 10.12 -9.14
N PHE A 107 -19.36 9.96 -7.82
CA PHE A 107 -18.15 9.71 -7.05
C PHE A 107 -17.78 8.24 -7.14
N GLU A 108 -16.51 7.97 -7.42
CA GLU A 108 -15.88 6.65 -7.39
C GLU A 108 -14.73 6.72 -6.37
N ILE A 109 -14.91 6.11 -5.20
CA ILE A 109 -13.92 6.17 -4.11
C ILE A 109 -13.21 4.83 -3.99
N ILE A 110 -11.94 4.83 -4.37
CA ILE A 110 -11.05 3.68 -4.31
C ILE A 110 -10.30 3.70 -2.98
N ASN A 111 -10.31 2.59 -2.25
CA ASN A 111 -9.71 2.50 -0.91
C ASN A 111 -8.49 1.58 -0.89
N LEU A 112 -7.31 2.20 -0.82
CA LEU A 112 -6.00 1.58 -0.60
C LEU A 112 -5.58 1.62 0.87
N GLY A 113 -6.54 1.67 1.78
CA GLY A 113 -6.32 1.40 3.19
C GLY A 113 -5.99 -0.08 3.40
N PHE A 114 -4.91 -0.32 4.14
CA PHE A 114 -4.56 -1.68 4.58
C PHE A 114 -3.99 -1.64 5.99
N THR A 115 -4.33 -2.65 6.79
CA THR A 115 -3.87 -2.73 8.17
C THR A 115 -2.35 -2.63 8.28
N ALA A 116 -1.88 -2.08 9.40
CA ALA A 116 -0.46 -1.94 9.71
C ALA A 116 0.43 -1.14 8.76
N MET A 117 -0.14 -0.49 7.75
CA MET A 117 0.65 0.31 6.80
C MET A 117 1.14 1.62 7.40
N THR A 118 2.39 1.94 7.10
CA THR A 118 3.08 3.18 7.51
C THR A 118 3.16 4.19 6.36
N SER A 119 3.73 5.36 6.61
CA SER A 119 3.96 6.41 5.62
C SER A 119 4.83 5.96 4.43
N TYR A 120 5.63 4.91 4.60
CA TYR A 120 6.41 4.31 3.51
C TYR A 120 5.51 3.59 2.50
N TYR A 121 4.54 2.81 2.98
CA TYR A 121 3.48 2.25 2.14
C TYR A 121 2.68 3.36 1.47
N VAL A 122 2.24 4.34 2.27
CA VAL A 122 1.41 5.46 1.76
C VAL A 122 2.12 6.15 0.61
N LYS A 123 3.43 6.43 0.74
CA LYS A 123 4.20 7.05 -0.32
C LYS A 123 4.22 6.24 -1.61
N ASP A 124 4.54 4.94 -1.51
CA ASP A 124 4.68 4.07 -2.68
C ASP A 124 3.32 3.79 -3.34
N ALA A 125 2.31 3.42 -2.54
CA ALA A 125 0.96 3.15 -3.01
C ALA A 125 0.30 4.39 -3.63
N ALA A 126 0.41 5.56 -2.98
CA ALA A 126 -0.13 6.81 -3.52
C ALA A 126 0.53 7.20 -4.84
N THR A 127 1.85 7.03 -4.96
CA THR A 127 2.57 7.37 -6.20
C THR A 127 2.13 6.47 -7.34
N LYS A 128 2.04 5.15 -7.12
CA LYS A 128 1.54 4.19 -8.12
C LYS A 128 0.06 4.40 -8.46
N ALA A 129 -0.73 4.88 -7.49
CA ALA A 129 -2.15 5.15 -7.67
C ALA A 129 -2.42 6.31 -8.65
N LEU A 130 -1.43 7.16 -8.92
CA LEU A 130 -1.54 8.24 -9.91
C LEU A 130 -1.73 7.71 -11.34
N ASP A 131 -1.28 6.49 -11.64
CA ASP A 131 -1.45 5.85 -12.94
C ASP A 131 -2.92 5.51 -13.25
N TYR A 132 -3.81 5.65 -12.27
CA TYR A 132 -5.25 5.32 -12.37
C TYR A 132 -6.14 6.57 -12.41
N GLU A 133 -5.60 7.72 -12.83
CA GLU A 133 -6.33 8.97 -13.09
C GLU A 133 -7.19 9.51 -11.92
N PRO A 134 -6.67 9.57 -10.68
CA PRO A 134 -7.39 10.18 -9.57
C PRO A 134 -7.59 11.69 -9.78
N ASP A 135 -8.76 12.21 -9.40
CA ASP A 135 -9.03 13.64 -9.28
C ASP A 135 -8.59 14.20 -7.93
N PHE A 136 -8.66 13.36 -6.89
CA PHE A 136 -8.23 13.74 -5.55
C PHE A 136 -7.74 12.54 -4.75
N MET A 137 -6.99 12.83 -3.69
CA MET A 137 -6.46 11.82 -2.78
C MET A 137 -6.68 12.24 -1.33
N ILE A 138 -7.07 11.27 -0.50
CA ILE A 138 -7.20 11.43 0.95
C ILE A 138 -6.14 10.53 1.59
N ILE A 139 -5.28 11.13 2.42
CA ILE A 139 -4.26 10.39 3.17
C ILE A 139 -4.69 10.34 4.63
N TYR A 140 -4.91 9.14 5.16
CA TYR A 140 -5.19 8.91 6.58
C TYR A 140 -4.12 7.99 7.17
N ALA A 141 -3.07 8.58 7.74
CA ALA A 141 -1.84 7.89 8.13
C ALA A 141 -1.23 8.43 9.43
N GLY A 142 -0.13 7.82 9.90
CA GLY A 142 0.64 8.26 11.07
C GLY A 142 0.52 7.34 12.29
N HIS A 143 -0.60 6.63 12.43
CA HIS A 143 -0.85 5.74 13.58
C HIS A 143 0.18 4.61 13.69
N ASN A 144 0.66 4.09 12.56
CA ASN A 144 1.50 2.88 12.53
C ASN A 144 3.00 3.17 12.45
N GLU A 145 3.46 4.42 12.51
CA GLU A 145 4.87 4.73 12.24
C GLU A 145 5.84 4.05 13.21
N TYR A 146 5.43 3.85 14.47
CA TYR A 146 6.25 3.22 15.50
C TYR A 146 6.40 1.71 15.29
N TYR A 147 5.31 1.05 14.92
CA TYR A 147 5.22 -0.41 15.01
C TYR A 147 4.87 -1.09 13.70
N GLY A 148 4.15 -0.47 12.76
CA GLY A 148 3.65 -1.10 11.52
C GLY A 148 4.70 -1.78 10.62
N THR A 149 4.29 -2.17 9.42
CA THR A 149 5.07 -3.03 8.50
C THR A 149 6.53 -2.61 8.35
N ILE A 150 6.80 -1.52 7.64
CA ILE A 150 8.13 -0.89 7.56
C ILE A 150 8.06 0.36 8.44
N SER A 151 8.49 0.23 9.69
CA SER A 151 8.30 1.22 10.77
C SER A 151 9.60 1.52 11.49
N GLN A 152 9.56 2.25 12.60
CA GLN A 152 10.72 2.43 13.47
C GLN A 152 11.37 1.08 13.82
N SER A 153 10.55 0.06 14.13
CA SER A 153 11.01 -1.22 14.69
C SER A 153 11.83 -2.08 13.73
N THR A 154 11.72 -1.85 12.41
CA THR A 154 12.41 -2.65 11.39
C THR A 154 13.87 -2.26 11.16
N GLY A 155 14.40 -1.29 11.92
CA GLY A 155 15.76 -0.78 11.76
C GLY A 155 16.01 -0.07 10.42
N GLY A 156 17.23 0.44 10.24
CA GLY A 156 17.61 1.25 9.08
C GLY A 156 17.08 2.69 9.11
N ASN A 157 17.76 3.58 8.37
CA ASN A 157 17.33 4.98 8.23
C ASN A 157 16.29 5.14 7.12
N HIS A 158 15.75 6.36 6.97
CA HIS A 158 14.75 6.68 5.96
C HIS A 158 15.15 6.32 4.52
N PHE A 159 16.41 6.55 4.17
CA PHE A 159 16.93 6.26 2.84
C PHE A 159 16.95 4.74 2.59
N ILE A 160 17.46 3.96 3.54
CA ILE A 160 17.53 2.50 3.41
C ILE A 160 16.14 1.87 3.32
N LYS A 161 15.15 2.37 4.08
CA LYS A 161 13.76 1.88 4.00
C LYS A 161 13.14 2.15 2.63
N ASN A 162 13.30 3.37 2.11
CA ASN A 162 12.84 3.70 0.76
C ASN A 162 13.57 2.88 -0.31
N LEU A 163 14.89 2.73 -0.19
CA LEU A 163 15.70 1.93 -1.11
C LEU A 163 15.24 0.47 -1.11
N TYR A 164 15.00 -0.13 0.06
CA TYR A 164 14.47 -1.48 0.19
C TYR A 164 13.13 -1.65 -0.55
N ILE A 165 12.21 -0.71 -0.37
CA ILE A 165 10.90 -0.70 -1.06
C ILE A 165 11.09 -0.57 -2.58
N SER A 166 11.97 0.31 -3.04
CA SER A 166 12.26 0.46 -4.47
C SER A 166 12.94 -0.77 -5.06
N LEU A 167 13.85 -1.43 -4.32
CA LEU A 167 14.51 -2.64 -4.78
C LEU A 167 13.54 -3.81 -4.94
N LYS A 168 12.47 -3.88 -4.13
CA LYS A 168 11.40 -4.87 -4.29
C LYS A 168 10.62 -4.76 -5.61
N GLU A 169 10.81 -3.71 -6.41
CA GLU A 169 10.27 -3.65 -7.78
C GLU A 169 10.97 -4.61 -8.76
N PHE A 170 12.19 -5.06 -8.43
CA PHE A 170 13.00 -5.93 -9.27
C PHE A 170 12.90 -7.39 -8.83
N LYS A 171 12.60 -8.28 -9.78
CA LYS A 171 12.46 -9.72 -9.51
C LYS A 171 13.76 -10.35 -9.06
N ILE A 172 14.90 -9.88 -9.55
CA ILE A 172 16.22 -10.32 -9.08
C ILE A 172 16.40 -10.03 -7.58
N PHE A 173 15.99 -8.85 -7.11
CA PHE A 173 16.10 -8.53 -5.69
C PHE A 173 15.18 -9.42 -4.84
N GLN A 174 13.95 -9.65 -5.30
CA GLN A 174 13.03 -10.58 -4.64
C GLN A 174 13.62 -12.00 -4.57
N LEU A 175 14.26 -12.48 -5.64
CA LEU A 175 14.93 -13.78 -5.66
C LEU A 175 16.04 -13.86 -4.61
N LEU A 176 16.93 -12.86 -4.58
CA LEU A 176 18.00 -12.80 -3.60
C LEU A 176 17.44 -12.75 -2.17
N TYR A 177 16.44 -11.89 -1.94
CA TYR A 177 15.77 -11.78 -0.65
C TYR A 177 15.20 -13.12 -0.17
N ASN A 178 14.51 -13.85 -1.05
CA ASN A 178 13.93 -15.16 -0.74
C ASN A 178 14.98 -16.23 -0.45
N LEU A 179 16.13 -16.19 -1.13
CA LEU A 179 17.24 -17.10 -0.86
C LEU A 179 17.87 -16.88 0.51
N PHE A 180 18.00 -15.62 0.94
CA PHE A 180 18.60 -15.28 2.25
C PHE A 180 17.63 -15.44 3.43
N ASN A 181 16.32 -15.36 3.20
CA ASN A 181 15.31 -15.37 4.27
C ASN A 181 14.52 -16.68 4.37
N ARG A 182 15.01 -17.78 3.78
CA ARG A 182 14.32 -19.08 3.66
C ARG A 182 14.02 -19.81 4.99
N ASN A 183 14.48 -19.31 6.15
CA ASN A 183 14.51 -20.03 7.43
C ASN A 183 13.73 -19.36 8.58
N GLN A 184 12.68 -18.56 8.32
CA GLN A 184 11.81 -18.12 9.42
C GLN A 184 10.70 -19.15 9.66
N ASP A 185 10.78 -19.86 10.78
CA ASP A 185 9.77 -20.84 11.22
C ASP A 185 8.39 -20.19 11.39
N ILE A 186 7.37 -20.90 10.92
CA ILE A 186 5.98 -20.46 10.88
C ILE A 186 5.35 -20.71 12.25
N ASN A 187 4.89 -19.66 12.94
CA ASN A 187 3.98 -19.82 14.09
C ASN A 187 2.53 -19.74 13.60
N ASP A 188 1.77 -20.81 13.83
CA ASP A 188 0.36 -21.01 13.38
C ASP A 188 -0.68 -20.15 14.13
N GLU A 189 -0.27 -19.19 14.96
CA GLU A 189 -1.20 -18.39 15.76
C GLU A 189 -1.64 -17.12 14.99
N PHE A 190 -2.93 -17.03 14.66
CA PHE A 190 -3.55 -15.86 13.99
C PHE A 190 -3.65 -14.65 14.94
N ILE A 191 -2.52 -14.01 15.24
CA ILE A 191 -2.45 -12.78 16.05
C ILE A 191 -2.13 -11.61 15.12
N THR A 192 -3.02 -10.63 14.93
CA THR A 192 -2.75 -9.49 14.01
C THR A 192 -1.36 -8.88 14.24
N LEU A 193 -0.70 -8.36 13.20
CA LEU A 193 0.64 -7.75 13.35
C LEU A 193 0.67 -6.74 14.51
N MET A 194 -0.42 -5.97 14.66
CA MET A 194 -0.62 -5.05 15.76
C MET A 194 -0.68 -5.76 17.10
N ALA A 195 -1.55 -6.76 17.26
CA ALA A 195 -1.65 -7.51 18.50
C ALA A 195 -0.31 -8.15 18.89
N ASN A 196 0.48 -8.62 17.92
CA ASN A 196 1.81 -9.16 18.18
C ASN A 196 2.78 -8.05 18.65
N GLN A 197 2.81 -6.91 17.97
CA GLN A 197 3.74 -5.81 18.28
C GLN A 197 3.40 -5.07 19.59
N PHE A 198 2.12 -4.99 19.94
CA PHE A 198 1.67 -4.41 21.20
C PHE A 198 1.73 -5.37 22.39
N ASN A 199 1.91 -6.68 22.15
CA ASN A 199 2.03 -7.63 23.24
C ASN A 199 3.33 -7.36 24.02
N ASN A 200 3.20 -6.83 25.23
CA ASN A 200 4.28 -6.47 26.16
C ASN A 200 5.19 -5.28 25.75
N THR A 201 4.86 -4.53 24.71
CA THR A 201 5.64 -3.34 24.30
C THR A 201 5.02 -2.05 24.83
N ARG A 202 5.80 -1.21 25.51
CA ARG A 202 5.41 0.17 25.87
C ARG A 202 6.22 1.16 25.04
N PHE A 203 5.52 1.98 24.26
CA PHE A 203 6.11 3.12 23.57
C PHE A 203 6.20 4.29 24.55
N ILE A 204 7.39 4.48 25.12
CA ILE A 204 7.67 5.60 26.02
C ILE A 204 8.10 6.78 25.17
N LYS A 205 7.56 7.97 25.48
CA LYS A 205 7.94 9.22 24.84
C LYS A 205 9.47 9.36 24.82
N ASN A 206 10.03 9.60 23.64
CA ASN A 206 11.45 9.83 23.43
C ASN A 206 11.59 10.89 22.34
N ASP A 207 11.94 12.12 22.72
CA ASP A 207 11.92 13.27 21.81
C ASP A 207 12.82 13.07 20.56
N ASP A 208 13.92 12.32 20.68
CA ASP A 208 14.81 12.03 19.56
C ASP A 208 14.17 11.04 18.56
N ILE A 209 13.61 9.94 19.08
CA ILE A 209 12.95 8.93 18.25
C ILE A 209 11.68 9.51 17.64
N ASP A 210 10.86 10.19 18.45
CA ASP A 210 9.58 10.79 18.05
C ASP A 210 9.82 11.88 16.99
N GLY A 211 10.87 12.71 17.16
CA GLY A 211 11.28 13.71 16.20
C GLY A 211 11.75 13.12 14.86
N GLN A 212 12.57 12.07 14.90
CA GLN A 212 13.00 11.37 13.68
C GLN A 212 11.83 10.71 12.96
N LEU A 213 10.90 10.12 13.72
CA LEU A 213 9.70 9.49 13.18
C LEU A 213 8.82 10.51 12.45
N ALA A 214 8.57 11.64 13.10
CA ALA A 214 7.79 12.74 12.52
C ALA A 214 8.47 13.30 11.26
N ASP A 215 9.79 13.48 11.26
CA ASP A 215 10.54 13.92 10.09
C ASP A 215 10.43 12.91 8.93
N HIS A 216 10.58 11.60 9.20
CA HIS A 216 10.41 10.56 8.20
C HIS A 216 8.99 10.53 7.62
N PHE A 217 7.97 10.67 8.47
CA PHE A 217 6.57 10.77 8.07
C PHE A 217 6.36 11.97 7.14
N ILE A 218 6.79 13.17 7.56
CA ILE A 218 6.65 14.41 6.77
C ILE A 218 7.37 14.28 5.43
N LYS A 219 8.59 13.72 5.39
CA LYS A 219 9.34 13.47 4.15
C LYS A 219 8.57 12.56 3.20
N ASN A 220 7.94 11.51 3.71
CA ASN A 220 7.14 10.60 2.91
C ASN A 220 5.91 11.30 2.32
N ILE A 221 5.18 12.06 3.13
CA ILE A 221 4.00 12.83 2.69
C ILE A 221 4.37 13.92 1.68
N HIS A 222 5.46 14.65 1.90
CA HIS A 222 6.01 15.59 0.91
C HIS A 222 6.37 14.91 -0.41
N GLY A 223 6.83 13.65 -0.36
CA GLY A 223 7.05 12.81 -1.52
C GLY A 223 5.76 12.60 -2.33
N VAL A 224 4.67 12.24 -1.65
CA VAL A 224 3.35 12.08 -2.29
C VAL A 224 2.87 13.38 -2.92
N VAL A 225 2.89 14.49 -2.16
CA VAL A 225 2.44 15.79 -2.67
C VAL A 225 3.25 16.21 -3.91
N ARG A 226 4.55 15.94 -3.93
CA ARG A 226 5.40 16.21 -5.10
C ARG A 226 4.98 15.37 -6.31
N ALA A 227 4.73 14.08 -6.11
CA ALA A 227 4.27 13.18 -7.18
C ALA A 227 2.93 13.66 -7.75
N CYS A 228 1.95 14.00 -6.90
CA CYS A 228 0.65 14.51 -7.34
C CYS A 228 0.77 15.83 -8.13
N ARG A 229 1.68 16.74 -7.74
CA ARG A 229 1.90 17.99 -8.50
C ARG A 229 2.51 17.74 -9.88
N GLN A 230 3.39 16.76 -9.98
CA GLN A 230 4.03 16.39 -11.24
C GLN A 230 3.04 15.72 -12.20
N SER A 231 2.12 14.90 -11.70
CA SER A 231 1.11 14.23 -12.54
C SER A 231 0.10 15.20 -13.15
N VAL A 232 -0.23 16.31 -12.49
CA VAL A 232 -1.14 17.35 -13.02
C VAL A 232 -0.45 18.24 -14.07
N SER A 233 0.89 18.24 -14.12
CA SER A 233 1.67 19.09 -15.03
C SER A 233 2.01 18.43 -16.38
N LEU A 234 1.60 17.17 -16.58
CA LEU A 234 1.79 16.37 -17.79
C LEU A 234 0.49 16.30 -18.58
#